data_AF-A0A926BN25-F1
#
_entry.id   AF-A0A926BN25-F1
#
_cell.length_a   1.000
_cell.length_b   1.000
_cell.length_c   1.000
_cell.angle_alpha   90.00
_cell.angle_beta   90.00
_cell.angle_gamma   90.00
#
_symmetry.space_group_name_H-M   'P 1'
#
loop_
_entity.id
_entity.type
_entity.pdbx_description
1 polymer ?
#
loop_
_entity_poly.entity_id
_entity_poly.type
_entity_poly.pdbx_seq_one_letter_code
_entity_poly.pdbx_strand_id
1 'polypeptide(L)'
;MPRWHYLNAANTIQSWLFTVDHKRIAMLYLLSISLMFLAGGIAAGFVRAELTSPKGQILSSEAYNKMFSSHGIIMVFFFLVPSIPATIGNFLIPIMIGARDLAFPRLNLISWYLYMIGGVMTMSAILFGGVETGWTFYTPYSSVYANSNVALAIGGIFIAGFSSIATAINFIVTIHKMRAPGMTWFRLPLFIWAMYATSVIIILGTPVVAITLLLVVAERTLGIGFFSPELGGDPVLFQHMFWFYSHPAVYIMILPSLGIINEIIA
;
A
#
# COMPACT_ATOMS: atom_id res chain seq x y z
N MET A 1 8.67 27.38 16.42
CA MET A 1 8.11 27.14 15.07
C MET A 1 7.70 28.49 14.47
N PRO A 2 7.74 28.66 13.13
CA PRO A 2 7.27 29.89 12.51
C PRO A 2 5.79 30.13 12.82
N ARG A 3 5.38 31.40 12.92
CA ARG A 3 3.99 31.81 13.20
C ARG A 3 2.99 31.20 12.21
N TRP A 4 3.41 31.03 10.96
CA TRP A 4 2.67 30.34 9.90
C TRP A 4 3.48 29.13 9.42
N HIS A 5 2.87 27.96 9.46
CA HIS A 5 3.47 26.69 9.05
C HIS A 5 2.41 25.81 8.39
N TYR A 6 2.84 24.65 7.90
CA TYR A 6 2.01 23.73 7.12
C TYR A 6 0.72 23.29 7.85
N LEU A 7 0.61 23.40 9.18
CA LEU A 7 -0.65 23.09 9.88
C LEU A 7 -1.65 24.25 9.91
N ASN A 8 -1.17 25.50 10.01
CA ASN A 8 -2.02 26.66 10.31
C ASN A 8 -2.02 27.76 9.23
N ALA A 9 -1.34 27.55 8.10
CA ALA A 9 -1.32 28.50 6.98
C ALA A 9 -2.72 28.73 6.36
N ALA A 10 -3.59 27.73 6.42
CA ALA A 10 -5.01 27.82 6.08
C ALA A 10 -5.74 26.59 6.67
N ASN A 11 -6.90 26.82 7.29
CA ASN A 11 -7.61 25.84 8.13
C ASN A 11 -8.88 25.27 7.48
N THR A 12 -9.18 25.65 6.23
CA THR A 12 -10.37 25.16 5.55
C THR A 12 -10.16 23.74 5.00
N ILE A 13 -11.22 22.94 4.93
CA ILE A 13 -11.19 21.59 4.34
C ILE A 13 -10.65 21.66 2.90
N GLN A 14 -11.11 22.65 2.12
CA GLN A 14 -10.64 22.89 0.76
C GLN A 14 -9.12 23.10 0.70
N SER A 15 -8.55 23.85 1.65
CA SER A 15 -7.10 24.09 1.73
C SER A 15 -6.30 22.80 1.94
N TRP A 16 -6.86 21.82 2.66
CA TRP A 16 -6.24 20.50 2.84
C TRP A 16 -6.43 19.60 1.63
N LEU A 17 -7.63 19.54 1.06
CA LEU A 17 -7.93 18.66 -0.08
C LEU A 17 -7.26 19.08 -1.39
N PHE A 18 -6.93 20.37 -1.56
CA PHE A 18 -6.25 20.88 -2.74
C PHE A 18 -4.81 21.31 -2.49
N THR A 19 -4.20 20.85 -1.39
CA THR A 19 -2.81 21.18 -1.04
C THR A 19 -1.81 20.49 -1.98
N VAL A 20 -0.72 21.19 -2.31
CA VAL A 20 0.45 20.59 -2.97
C VAL A 20 1.64 20.42 -2.03
N ASP A 21 1.58 20.97 -0.82
CA ASP A 21 2.66 20.85 0.16
C ASP A 21 2.84 19.39 0.62
N HIS A 22 4.01 18.80 0.33
CA HIS A 22 4.38 17.44 0.75
C HIS A 22 4.17 17.16 2.25
N LYS A 23 4.34 18.17 3.12
CA LYS A 23 4.13 18.01 4.58
C LYS A 23 2.67 17.79 4.89
N ARG A 24 1.77 18.52 4.23
CA ARG A 24 0.32 18.35 4.40
C ARG A 24 -0.15 17.02 3.81
N ILE A 25 0.36 16.64 2.64
CA ILE A 25 0.03 15.37 1.99
C ILE A 25 0.50 14.20 2.86
N ALA A 26 1.69 14.28 3.46
CA ALA A 26 2.16 13.29 4.43
C ALA A 26 1.23 13.14 5.63
N MET A 27 0.66 14.24 6.16
CA MET A 27 -0.32 14.20 7.25
C MET A 27 -1.65 13.57 6.81
N LEU A 28 -2.10 13.84 5.57
CA LEU A 28 -3.28 13.19 5.00
C LEU A 28 -3.07 11.68 4.90
N TYR A 29 -1.90 11.24 4.41
CA TYR A 29 -1.53 9.82 4.42
C TYR A 29 -1.47 9.25 5.84
N LEU A 30 -0.87 9.97 6.79
CA LEU A 30 -0.76 9.50 8.18
C LEU A 30 -2.14 9.21 8.76
N LEU A 31 -3.07 10.16 8.64
CA LEU A 31 -4.45 9.97 9.11
C LEU A 31 -5.11 8.77 8.41
N SER A 32 -5.02 8.71 7.09
CA SER A 32 -5.70 7.68 6.30
C SER A 32 -5.16 6.27 6.61
N ILE A 33 -3.84 6.14 6.72
CA ILE A 33 -3.14 4.90 7.04
C ILE A 33 -3.40 4.49 8.50
N SER A 34 -3.48 5.43 9.45
CA SER A 34 -3.86 5.14 10.84
C SER A 34 -5.29 4.60 10.96
N LEU A 35 -6.23 5.08 10.14
CA LEU A 35 -7.58 4.53 10.09
C LEU A 35 -7.59 3.09 9.55
N MET A 36 -6.81 2.82 8.51
CA MET A 36 -6.63 1.47 7.98
C MET A 36 -5.96 0.54 9.00
N PHE A 37 -4.94 1.01 9.71
CA PHE A 37 -4.31 0.26 10.79
C PHE A 37 -5.32 -0.15 11.87
N LEU A 38 -6.17 0.80 12.30
CA LEU A 38 -7.21 0.51 13.28
C LEU A 38 -8.19 -0.54 12.76
N ALA A 39 -8.66 -0.42 11.51
CA ALA A 39 -9.56 -1.39 10.90
C ALA A 39 -8.93 -2.80 10.81
N GLY A 40 -7.68 -2.88 10.37
CA GLY A 40 -6.92 -4.13 10.32
C GLY A 40 -6.67 -4.72 11.71
N GLY A 41 -6.43 -3.88 12.72
CA GLY A 41 -6.27 -4.27 14.11
C GLY A 41 -7.55 -4.80 14.74
N ILE A 42 -8.71 -4.21 14.43
CA ILE A 42 -10.02 -4.71 14.86
C ILE A 42 -10.29 -6.09 14.28
N ALA A 43 -10.04 -6.30 12.98
CA ALA A 43 -10.16 -7.61 12.35
C ALA A 43 -9.23 -8.66 13.00
N ALA A 44 -7.99 -8.28 13.33
CA ALA A 44 -7.07 -9.14 14.09
C ALA A 44 -7.61 -9.48 15.48
N GLY A 45 -8.22 -8.50 16.16
CA GLY A 45 -8.83 -8.67 17.47
C GLY A 45 -9.90 -9.76 17.46
N PHE A 46 -10.79 -9.76 16.47
CA PHE A 46 -11.80 -10.82 16.30
C PHE A 46 -11.18 -12.18 16.03
N VAL A 47 -10.15 -12.26 15.17
CA VAL A 47 -9.42 -13.51 14.91
C VAL A 47 -8.80 -14.05 16.20
N ARG A 48 -8.16 -13.19 17.02
CA ARG A 48 -7.54 -13.61 18.27
C ARG A 48 -8.57 -13.97 19.34
N ALA A 49 -9.69 -13.27 19.41
CA ALA A 49 -10.79 -13.59 20.31
C ALA A 49 -11.39 -14.96 19.99
N GLU A 50 -11.55 -15.30 18.71
CA GLU A 50 -12.05 -16.63 18.31
C GLU A 50 -11.09 -17.75 18.74
N LEU A 51 -9.78 -17.49 18.70
CA LEU A 51 -8.74 -18.46 19.03
C LEU A 51 -8.45 -18.60 20.54
N THR A 52 -9.23 -17.97 21.44
CA THR A 52 -9.07 -18.18 22.89
C THR A 52 -9.56 -19.54 23.37
N SER A 53 -10.31 -20.27 22.52
CA SER A 53 -10.81 -21.62 22.81
C SER A 53 -10.58 -22.54 21.60
N PRO A 54 -10.12 -23.80 21.77
CA PRO A 54 -9.89 -24.72 20.65
C PRO A 54 -11.12 -25.01 19.80
N LYS A 55 -12.32 -24.92 20.36
CA LYS A 55 -13.57 -25.20 19.63
C LYS A 55 -14.06 -24.03 18.79
N GLY A 56 -13.57 -22.81 19.04
CA GLY A 56 -14.19 -21.59 18.52
C GLY A 56 -15.56 -21.31 19.16
N GLN A 57 -15.90 -20.05 19.39
CA GLN A 57 -17.16 -19.69 20.08
C GLN A 57 -17.80 -18.38 19.62
N ILE A 58 -17.07 -17.54 18.89
CA ILE A 58 -17.45 -16.16 18.55
C ILE A 58 -17.81 -16.06 17.06
N LEU A 59 -17.03 -16.69 16.19
CA LEU A 59 -17.15 -16.60 14.74
C LEU A 59 -17.52 -17.96 14.14
N SER A 60 -18.33 -17.94 13.07
CA SER A 60 -18.42 -19.08 12.18
C SER A 60 -17.11 -19.24 11.37
N SER A 61 -16.87 -20.42 10.79
CA SER A 61 -15.68 -20.64 9.95
C SER A 61 -15.58 -19.66 8.78
N GLU A 62 -16.71 -19.32 8.16
CA GLU A 62 -16.77 -18.31 7.10
C GLU A 62 -16.42 -16.91 7.60
N ALA A 63 -16.99 -16.50 8.75
CA ALA A 63 -16.70 -15.22 9.36
C ALA A 63 -15.23 -15.11 9.79
N TYR A 64 -14.64 -16.19 10.29
CA TYR A 64 -13.21 -16.26 10.60
C TYR A 64 -12.35 -16.05 9.35
N ASN A 65 -12.63 -16.76 8.26
CA ASN A 65 -11.89 -16.60 7.00
C ASN A 65 -12.01 -15.17 6.44
N LYS A 66 -13.19 -14.57 6.57
CA LYS A 66 -13.43 -13.17 6.17
C LYS A 66 -12.62 -12.18 7.01
N MET A 67 -12.60 -12.34 8.34
CA MET A 67 -11.82 -11.47 9.24
C MET A 67 -10.32 -11.65 9.05
N PHE A 68 -9.84 -12.89 8.91
CA PHE A 68 -8.43 -13.19 8.65
C PHE A 68 -7.96 -12.57 7.34
N SER A 69 -8.73 -12.74 6.26
CA SER A 69 -8.40 -12.17 4.95
C SER A 69 -8.44 -10.64 5.01
N SER A 70 -9.46 -10.05 5.64
CA SER A 70 -9.59 -8.60 5.80
C SER A 70 -8.40 -8.00 6.55
N HIS A 71 -7.98 -8.61 7.66
CA HIS A 71 -6.78 -8.21 8.39
C HIS A 71 -5.55 -8.21 7.48
N GLY A 72 -5.26 -9.32 6.81
CA GLY A 72 -4.09 -9.45 5.95
C GLY A 72 -4.09 -8.44 4.79
N ILE A 73 -5.23 -8.27 4.11
CA ILE A 73 -5.38 -7.34 2.98
C ILE A 73 -5.13 -5.90 3.43
N ILE A 74 -5.80 -5.48 4.51
CA ILE A 74 -5.67 -4.12 5.04
C ILE A 74 -4.21 -3.87 5.49
N MET A 75 -3.64 -4.80 6.26
CA MET A 75 -2.31 -4.61 6.81
C MET A 75 -1.22 -4.59 5.75
N VAL A 76 -1.28 -5.47 4.74
CA VAL A 76 -0.25 -5.51 3.69
C VAL A 76 -0.39 -4.31 2.75
N PHE A 77 -1.54 -4.14 2.12
CA PHE A 77 -1.70 -3.21 1.01
C PHE A 77 -1.98 -1.76 1.44
N PHE A 78 -2.64 -1.58 2.58
CA PHE A 78 -3.11 -0.26 3.02
C PHE A 78 -2.38 0.29 4.26
N PHE A 79 -1.62 -0.55 4.97
CA PHE A 79 -0.79 -0.11 6.09
C PHE A 79 0.70 -0.27 5.80
N LEU A 80 1.23 -1.48 5.74
CA LEU A 80 2.68 -1.76 5.70
C LEU A 80 3.36 -1.14 4.48
N VAL A 81 2.91 -1.45 3.27
CA VAL A 81 3.51 -0.93 2.02
C VAL A 81 3.55 0.61 1.98
N PRO A 82 2.44 1.34 2.22
CA PRO A 82 2.45 2.80 2.12
C PRO A 82 2.97 3.52 3.38
N SER A 83 3.01 2.86 4.55
CA SER A 83 3.25 3.49 5.86
C SER A 83 4.41 4.48 5.85
N ILE A 84 5.64 4.00 5.67
CA ILE A 84 6.83 4.84 5.76
C ILE A 84 7.01 5.69 4.50
N PRO A 85 6.90 5.15 3.27
CA PRO A 85 7.09 5.96 2.08
C PRO A 85 6.12 7.15 1.99
N ALA A 86 4.82 6.91 2.19
CA ALA A 86 3.80 7.92 1.98
C ALA A 86 3.68 8.92 3.14
N THR A 87 4.12 8.56 4.35
CA THR A 87 4.13 9.48 5.50
C THR A 87 5.51 10.11 5.70
N ILE A 88 6.44 9.38 6.30
CA ILE A 88 7.75 9.86 6.71
C ILE A 88 8.61 10.20 5.49
N GLY A 89 8.59 9.38 4.43
CA GLY A 89 9.31 9.66 3.19
C GLY A 89 8.84 10.95 2.53
N ASN A 90 7.51 11.08 2.36
CA ASN A 90 6.87 12.26 1.79
C ASN A 90 7.20 13.53 2.59
N PHE A 91 7.22 13.42 3.92
CA PHE A 91 7.56 14.52 4.81
C PHE A 91 9.06 14.88 4.78
N LEU A 92 9.95 13.90 4.94
CA LEU A 92 11.37 14.12 5.23
C LEU A 92 12.26 14.19 4.00
N ILE A 93 11.94 13.52 2.88
CA ILE A 93 12.83 13.49 1.70
C ILE A 93 13.17 14.90 1.22
N PRO A 94 12.22 15.80 0.94
CA PRO A 94 12.56 17.16 0.51
C PRO A 94 13.43 17.90 1.53
N ILE A 95 13.10 17.76 2.82
CA ILE A 95 13.81 18.44 3.92
C ILE A 95 15.26 17.99 4.01
N MET A 96 15.48 16.67 4.05
CA MET A 96 16.81 16.07 4.22
C MET A 96 17.73 16.30 3.03
N ILE A 97 17.20 16.49 1.83
CA ILE A 97 18.02 16.81 0.65
C ILE A 97 18.13 18.32 0.35
N GLY A 98 17.50 19.17 1.16
CA GLY A 98 17.47 20.62 0.97
C GLY A 98 16.62 21.10 -0.21
N ALA A 99 15.63 20.31 -0.63
CA ALA A 99 14.64 20.68 -1.64
C ALA A 99 13.45 21.41 -1.00
N ARG A 100 12.76 22.25 -1.79
CA ARG A 100 11.56 22.97 -1.32
C ARG A 100 10.32 22.07 -1.23
N ASP A 101 10.23 21.09 -2.12
CA ASP A 101 9.12 20.16 -2.26
C ASP A 101 9.59 18.94 -3.09
N LEU A 102 8.70 17.99 -3.35
CA LEU A 102 8.92 16.90 -4.30
C LEU A 102 8.88 17.38 -5.75
N ALA A 103 9.45 16.58 -6.67
CA ALA A 103 9.55 16.89 -8.10
C ALA A 103 8.20 17.09 -8.80
N PHE A 104 7.18 16.34 -8.38
CA PHE A 104 5.84 16.39 -8.93
C PHE A 104 4.80 16.60 -7.82
N PRO A 105 4.61 17.83 -7.30
CA PRO A 105 3.70 18.09 -6.17
C PRO A 105 2.24 17.71 -6.45
N ARG A 106 1.76 17.92 -7.68
CA ARG A 106 0.39 17.52 -8.08
C ARG A 106 0.22 16.01 -8.18
N LEU A 107 1.24 15.30 -8.70
CA LEU A 107 1.24 13.85 -8.74
C LEU A 107 1.21 13.26 -7.33
N ASN A 108 1.90 13.91 -6.38
CA ASN A 108 1.88 13.55 -4.96
C ASN A 108 0.47 13.66 -4.35
N LEU A 109 -0.29 14.70 -4.70
CA LEU A 109 -1.67 14.81 -4.24
C LEU A 109 -2.55 13.74 -4.91
N ILE A 110 -2.36 13.50 -6.22
CA ILE A 110 -3.08 12.46 -6.95
C ILE A 110 -2.82 11.07 -6.35
N SER A 111 -1.59 10.77 -5.93
CA SER A 111 -1.30 9.48 -5.30
C SER A 111 -2.13 9.29 -4.03
N TRP A 112 -2.31 10.33 -3.21
CA TRP A 112 -3.16 10.24 -2.02
C TRP A 112 -4.62 9.96 -2.39
N TYR A 113 -5.15 10.61 -3.43
CA TYR A 113 -6.50 10.32 -3.91
C TYR A 113 -6.65 8.88 -4.45
N LEU A 114 -5.66 8.37 -5.19
CA LEU A 114 -5.67 6.98 -5.65
C LEU A 114 -5.66 6.01 -4.47
N TYR A 115 -4.86 6.28 -3.44
CA TYR A 115 -4.87 5.50 -2.19
C TYR A 115 -6.26 5.51 -1.53
N MET A 116 -6.89 6.68 -1.42
CA MET A 116 -8.23 6.82 -0.83
C MET A 116 -9.29 6.07 -1.64
N ILE A 117 -9.29 6.19 -2.97
CA ILE A 117 -10.21 5.47 -3.85
C ILE A 117 -10.03 3.95 -3.70
N GLY A 118 -8.78 3.48 -3.76
CA GLY A 118 -8.46 2.06 -3.57
C GLY A 118 -8.91 1.56 -2.19
N GLY A 119 -8.65 2.35 -1.14
CA GLY A 119 -9.04 2.05 0.23
C GLY A 119 -10.56 1.96 0.40
N VAL A 120 -11.31 2.95 -0.08
CA VAL A 120 -12.78 2.94 -0.03
C VAL A 120 -13.36 1.73 -0.76
N MET A 121 -12.81 1.41 -1.94
CA MET A 121 -13.25 0.28 -2.75
C MET A 121 -12.99 -1.07 -2.05
N THR A 122 -11.78 -1.28 -1.50
CA THR A 122 -11.46 -2.49 -0.73
C THR A 122 -12.26 -2.59 0.56
N MET A 123 -12.44 -1.48 1.29
CA MET A 123 -13.28 -1.47 2.50
C MET A 123 -14.74 -1.76 2.17
N SER A 124 -15.25 -1.27 1.04
CA SER A 124 -16.60 -1.61 0.56
C SER A 124 -16.73 -3.11 0.27
N ALA A 125 -15.72 -3.73 -0.36
CA ALA A 125 -15.68 -5.17 -0.57
C ALA A 125 -15.79 -5.94 0.76
N ILE A 126 -15.00 -5.53 1.75
CA ILE A 126 -14.95 -6.15 3.08
C ILE A 126 -16.28 -6.00 3.81
N LEU A 127 -16.89 -4.80 3.80
CA LEU A 127 -18.11 -4.51 4.56
C LEU A 127 -19.38 -5.11 3.95
N PHE A 128 -19.51 -5.14 2.62
CA PHE A 128 -20.75 -5.54 1.95
C PHE A 128 -20.76 -6.98 1.43
N GLY A 129 -19.71 -7.76 1.68
CA GLY A 129 -19.67 -9.17 1.28
C GLY A 129 -18.46 -9.95 1.78
N GLY A 130 -17.42 -9.25 2.27
CA GLY A 130 -16.20 -9.85 2.75
C GLY A 130 -15.29 -10.31 1.62
N VAL A 131 -14.11 -10.80 2.00
CA VAL A 131 -13.16 -11.52 1.15
C VAL A 131 -12.69 -12.70 1.98
N GLU A 132 -12.68 -13.91 1.44
CA GLU A 132 -12.35 -15.13 2.20
C GLU A 132 -11.15 -15.91 1.66
N THR A 133 -10.44 -15.32 0.71
CA THR A 133 -9.35 -15.95 -0.06
C THR A 133 -7.97 -15.80 0.56
N GLY A 134 -7.88 -15.27 1.78
CA GLY A 134 -6.65 -14.71 2.33
C GLY A 134 -6.19 -13.46 1.58
N TRP A 135 -5.10 -12.85 2.05
CA TRP A 135 -4.47 -11.69 1.39
C TRP A 135 -3.70 -12.05 0.12
N THR A 136 -3.47 -13.34 -0.09
CA THR A 136 -2.69 -13.86 -1.22
C THR A 136 -3.54 -14.18 -2.44
N PHE A 137 -4.87 -14.27 -2.30
CA PHE A 137 -5.78 -14.49 -3.42
C PHE A 137 -5.43 -15.71 -4.30
N TYR A 138 -5.03 -16.83 -3.70
CA TYR A 138 -4.60 -18.02 -4.45
C TYR A 138 -5.69 -18.54 -5.39
N THR A 139 -5.31 -18.81 -6.64
CA THR A 139 -6.11 -19.54 -7.63
C THR A 139 -5.99 -21.05 -7.39
N PRO A 140 -7.03 -21.85 -7.70
CA PRO A 140 -8.30 -21.46 -8.32
C PRO A 140 -9.34 -20.93 -7.32
N TYR A 141 -9.03 -20.88 -6.01
CA TYR A 141 -10.02 -20.50 -5.00
C TYR A 141 -10.54 -19.07 -5.21
N SER A 142 -9.65 -18.10 -5.44
CA SER A 142 -10.02 -16.69 -5.64
C SER A 142 -10.70 -16.38 -6.98
N SER A 143 -10.40 -17.16 -8.02
CA SER A 143 -10.93 -16.95 -9.37
C SER A 143 -12.26 -17.66 -9.58
N VAL A 144 -12.37 -18.93 -9.16
CA VAL A 144 -13.51 -19.80 -9.49
C VAL A 144 -14.44 -20.05 -8.31
N TYR A 145 -13.90 -20.38 -7.13
CA TYR A 145 -14.70 -20.97 -6.05
C TYR A 145 -15.25 -19.98 -5.02
N ALA A 146 -14.54 -18.89 -4.75
CA ALA A 146 -14.96 -17.90 -3.76
C ALA A 146 -16.19 -17.12 -4.27
N ASN A 147 -17.21 -16.97 -3.42
CA ASN A 147 -18.42 -16.20 -3.77
C ASN A 147 -18.42 -14.78 -3.17
N SER A 148 -17.37 -14.45 -2.41
CA SER A 148 -17.16 -13.15 -1.78
C SER A 148 -16.73 -12.04 -2.77
N ASN A 149 -16.56 -10.80 -2.28
CA ASN A 149 -16.29 -9.60 -3.08
C ASN A 149 -14.82 -9.48 -3.56
N VAL A 150 -14.24 -10.59 -4.00
CA VAL A 150 -12.81 -10.70 -4.40
C VAL A 150 -12.43 -9.68 -5.47
N ALA A 151 -13.24 -9.57 -6.53
CA ALA A 151 -12.95 -8.67 -7.65
C ALA A 151 -12.97 -7.19 -7.23
N LEU A 152 -13.89 -6.81 -6.35
CA LEU A 152 -13.98 -5.45 -5.82
C LEU A 152 -12.77 -5.13 -4.92
N ALA A 153 -12.35 -6.08 -4.08
CA ALA A 153 -11.16 -5.93 -3.26
C ALA A 153 -9.89 -5.79 -4.11
N ILE A 154 -9.73 -6.64 -5.13
CA ILE A 154 -8.62 -6.60 -6.08
C ILE A 154 -8.57 -5.26 -6.83
N GLY A 155 -9.70 -4.78 -7.34
CA GLY A 155 -9.70 -3.50 -8.05
C GLY A 155 -9.30 -2.33 -7.14
N GLY A 156 -9.65 -2.38 -5.85
CA GLY A 156 -9.16 -1.39 -4.87
C GLY A 156 -7.64 -1.46 -4.66
N ILE A 157 -7.09 -2.68 -4.52
CA ILE A 157 -5.64 -2.92 -4.43
C ILE A 157 -4.92 -2.45 -5.69
N PHE A 158 -5.49 -2.71 -6.87
CA PHE A 158 -4.95 -2.29 -8.16
C PHE A 158 -4.82 -0.76 -8.24
N ILE A 159 -5.86 -0.03 -7.85
CA ILE A 159 -5.84 1.45 -7.81
C ILE A 159 -4.80 1.95 -6.79
N ALA A 160 -4.74 1.33 -5.61
CA ALA A 160 -3.73 1.66 -4.59
C ALA A 160 -2.29 1.39 -5.08
N GLY A 161 -2.09 0.40 -5.95
CA GLY A 161 -0.81 0.14 -6.62
C GLY A 161 -0.30 1.35 -7.41
N PHE A 162 -1.18 2.06 -8.13
CA PHE A 162 -0.80 3.29 -8.83
C PHE A 162 -0.41 4.43 -7.88
N SER A 163 -1.02 4.52 -6.69
CA SER A 163 -0.56 5.45 -5.65
C SER A 163 0.89 5.19 -5.28
N SER A 164 1.26 3.93 -5.05
CA SER A 164 2.63 3.54 -4.70
C SER A 164 3.62 3.84 -5.83
N ILE A 165 3.26 3.51 -7.08
CA ILE A 165 4.10 3.80 -8.26
C ILE A 165 4.32 5.30 -8.43
N ALA A 166 3.26 6.11 -8.31
CA ALA A 166 3.35 7.57 -8.39
C ALA A 166 4.26 8.15 -7.30
N THR A 167 4.14 7.66 -6.06
CA THR A 167 5.01 8.04 -4.94
C THR A 167 6.48 7.71 -5.23
N ALA A 168 6.75 6.49 -5.70
CA ALA A 168 8.11 6.02 -5.99
C ALA A 168 8.79 6.81 -7.12
N ILE A 169 8.09 7.05 -8.23
CA ILE A 169 8.61 7.88 -9.33
C ILE A 169 8.95 9.28 -8.83
N ASN A 170 8.06 9.86 -8.03
CA ASN A 170 8.27 11.20 -7.48
C ASN A 170 9.52 11.26 -6.60
N PHE A 171 9.74 10.27 -5.74
CA PHE A 171 10.94 10.18 -4.90
C PHE A 171 12.22 10.00 -5.72
N ILE A 172 12.22 9.11 -6.71
CA ILE A 172 13.39 8.91 -7.58
C ILE A 172 13.79 10.22 -8.25
N VAL A 173 12.84 10.90 -8.90
CA VAL A 173 13.15 12.15 -9.60
C VAL A 173 13.61 13.24 -8.61
N THR A 174 12.96 13.35 -7.45
CA THR A 174 13.33 14.32 -6.40
C THR A 174 14.77 14.10 -5.94
N ILE A 175 15.13 12.86 -5.58
CA ILE A 175 16.48 12.51 -5.09
C ILE A 175 17.54 12.70 -6.18
N HIS A 176 17.22 12.40 -7.44
CA HIS A 176 18.19 12.57 -8.53
C HIS A 176 18.41 14.03 -8.92
N LYS A 177 17.35 14.85 -8.94
CA LYS A 177 17.34 16.16 -9.63
C LYS A 177 17.21 17.38 -8.72
N MET A 178 16.85 17.22 -7.45
CA MET A 178 16.52 18.35 -6.57
C MET A 178 17.37 18.48 -5.31
N ARG A 179 18.44 17.70 -5.19
CA ARG A 179 19.39 17.82 -4.08
C ARG A 179 20.04 19.20 -4.05
N ALA A 180 20.30 19.70 -2.84
CA ALA A 180 21.04 20.94 -2.64
C ALA A 180 22.44 20.90 -3.31
N PRO A 181 22.93 22.03 -3.84
CA PRO A 181 24.26 22.10 -4.44
C PRO A 181 25.35 21.58 -3.49
N GLY A 182 26.24 20.71 -3.99
CA GLY A 182 27.32 20.11 -3.19
C GLY A 182 26.94 18.83 -2.44
N MET A 183 25.67 18.40 -2.47
CA MET A 183 25.22 17.12 -1.93
C MET A 183 25.42 15.99 -2.95
N THR A 184 26.58 15.34 -2.89
CA THR A 184 26.88 14.15 -3.70
C THR A 184 26.16 12.90 -3.17
N TRP A 185 26.18 11.80 -3.93
CA TRP A 185 25.53 10.54 -3.52
C TRP A 185 26.07 9.97 -2.21
N PHE A 186 27.37 10.09 -1.95
CA PHE A 186 28.00 9.64 -0.71
C PHE A 186 27.78 10.58 0.48
N ARG A 187 27.07 11.69 0.29
CA ARG A 187 26.67 12.62 1.36
C ARG A 187 25.18 12.49 1.70
N LEU A 188 24.46 11.58 1.04
CA LEU A 188 23.06 11.34 1.35
C LEU A 188 22.91 10.56 2.66
N PRO A 189 21.97 10.95 3.53
CA PRO A 189 21.61 10.16 4.71
C PRO A 189 21.15 8.75 4.31
N LEU A 190 21.33 7.79 5.20
CA LEU A 190 20.97 6.39 4.92
C LEU A 190 19.47 6.21 4.77
N PHE A 191 18.66 7.04 5.44
CA PHE A 191 17.22 7.08 5.18
C PHE A 191 16.90 7.43 3.71
N ILE A 192 17.62 8.39 3.09
CA ILE A 192 17.38 8.74 1.68
C ILE A 192 17.76 7.59 0.74
N TRP A 193 18.86 6.89 1.04
CA TRP A 193 19.23 5.68 0.30
C TRP A 193 18.18 4.57 0.43
N ALA A 194 17.67 4.33 1.63
CA ALA A 194 16.62 3.35 1.87
C ALA A 194 15.33 3.70 1.09
N MET A 195 14.93 4.97 1.10
CA MET A 195 13.78 5.46 0.34
C MET A 195 13.98 5.35 -1.17
N TYR A 196 15.19 5.60 -1.65
CA TYR A 196 15.55 5.42 -3.06
C TYR A 196 15.45 3.95 -3.48
N ALA A 197 16.09 3.04 -2.73
CA ALA A 197 16.05 1.59 -3.01
C ALA A 197 14.62 1.05 -2.98
N THR A 198 13.83 1.46 -1.98
CA THR A 198 12.40 1.13 -1.86
C THR A 198 11.61 1.58 -3.09
N SER A 199 11.87 2.80 -3.57
CA SER A 199 11.20 3.34 -4.76
C SER A 199 11.53 2.55 -6.03
N VAL A 200 12.78 2.09 -6.19
CA VAL A 200 13.19 1.23 -7.31
C VAL A 200 12.44 -0.10 -7.26
N ILE A 201 12.35 -0.74 -6.09
CA ILE A 201 11.63 -2.00 -5.93
C ILE A 201 10.13 -1.83 -6.24
N ILE A 202 9.52 -0.73 -5.80
CA ILE A 202 8.11 -0.41 -6.11
C ILE A 202 7.88 -0.35 -7.63
N ILE A 203 8.73 0.37 -8.37
CA ILE A 203 8.54 0.54 -9.83
C ILE A 203 8.70 -0.78 -10.58
N LEU A 204 9.64 -1.63 -10.17
CA LEU A 204 9.91 -2.89 -10.85
C LEU A 204 8.90 -4.00 -10.46
N GLY A 205 8.48 -4.04 -9.20
CA GLY A 205 7.65 -5.11 -8.67
C GLY A 205 6.14 -4.85 -8.76
N THR A 206 5.68 -3.65 -8.42
CA THR A 206 4.23 -3.36 -8.26
C THR A 206 3.42 -3.60 -9.53
N PRO A 207 3.93 -3.31 -10.76
CA PRO A 207 3.22 -3.65 -11.99
C PRO A 207 2.95 -5.15 -12.13
N VAL A 208 3.82 -6.02 -11.61
CA VAL A 208 3.67 -7.48 -11.71
C VAL A 208 2.51 -7.98 -10.85
N VAL A 209 2.36 -7.52 -9.60
CA VAL A 209 1.17 -7.88 -8.80
C VAL A 209 -0.10 -7.27 -9.38
N ALA A 210 -0.02 -6.06 -9.93
CA ALA A 210 -1.16 -5.39 -10.54
C ALA A 210 -1.73 -6.22 -11.70
N ILE A 211 -0.88 -6.69 -12.62
CA ILE A 211 -1.34 -7.57 -13.71
C ILE A 211 -1.79 -8.94 -13.17
N THR A 212 -1.07 -9.53 -12.22
CA THR A 212 -1.43 -10.85 -11.64
C THR A 212 -2.85 -10.84 -11.08
N LEU A 213 -3.20 -9.81 -10.30
CA LEU A 213 -4.52 -9.69 -9.71
C LEU A 213 -5.59 -9.33 -10.76
N LEU A 214 -5.26 -8.51 -11.77
CA LEU A 214 -6.17 -8.28 -12.90
C LEU A 214 -6.49 -9.57 -13.66
N LEU A 215 -5.52 -10.48 -13.84
CA LEU A 215 -5.77 -11.77 -14.48
C LEU A 215 -6.75 -12.63 -13.67
N VAL A 216 -6.70 -12.57 -12.33
CA VAL A 216 -7.70 -13.22 -11.46
C VAL A 216 -9.10 -12.64 -11.70
N VAL A 217 -9.21 -11.31 -11.83
CA VAL A 217 -10.50 -10.66 -12.14
C VAL A 217 -10.97 -11.03 -13.55
N ALA A 218 -10.07 -11.07 -14.55
CA ALA A 218 -10.40 -11.46 -15.91
C ALA A 218 -10.88 -12.92 -15.97
N GLU A 219 -10.23 -13.84 -15.25
CA GLU A 219 -10.70 -15.23 -15.14
C GLU A 219 -12.09 -15.31 -14.49
N ARG A 220 -12.31 -14.55 -13.41
CA ARG A 220 -13.59 -14.52 -12.69
C ARG A 220 -14.74 -13.88 -13.48
N THR A 221 -14.47 -12.88 -14.31
CA THR A 221 -15.51 -12.04 -14.96
C THR A 221 -15.69 -12.33 -16.45
N LEU A 222 -14.62 -12.72 -17.14
CA LEU A 222 -14.62 -12.98 -18.58
C LEU A 222 -14.52 -14.48 -18.91
N GLY A 223 -14.31 -15.34 -17.90
CA GLY A 223 -14.17 -16.78 -18.09
C GLY A 223 -12.89 -17.20 -18.84
N ILE A 224 -11.85 -16.36 -18.80
CA ILE A 224 -10.57 -16.63 -19.46
C ILE A 224 -9.69 -17.48 -18.54
N GLY A 225 -9.27 -18.66 -19.00
CA GLY A 225 -8.46 -19.60 -18.20
C GLY A 225 -6.97 -19.31 -18.18
N PHE A 226 -6.54 -18.24 -17.51
CA PHE A 226 -5.11 -17.99 -17.29
C PHE A 226 -4.50 -18.98 -16.31
N PHE A 227 -5.23 -19.28 -15.24
CA PHE A 227 -4.81 -20.12 -14.13
C PHE A 227 -5.64 -21.40 -14.00
N SER A 228 -6.78 -21.50 -14.70
CA SER A 228 -7.64 -22.70 -14.68
C SER A 228 -7.08 -23.85 -15.55
N PRO A 229 -6.75 -25.03 -14.96
CA PRO A 229 -6.31 -26.20 -15.72
C PRO A 229 -7.36 -26.71 -16.72
N GLU A 230 -8.65 -26.52 -16.43
CA GLU A 230 -9.77 -26.95 -17.30
C GLU A 230 -9.77 -26.23 -18.65
N LEU A 231 -9.16 -25.04 -18.70
CA LEU A 231 -9.03 -24.20 -19.88
C LEU A 231 -7.56 -24.14 -20.38
N GLY A 232 -6.68 -24.99 -19.87
CA GLY A 232 -5.27 -25.07 -20.24
C GLY A 232 -4.32 -24.10 -19.53
N GLY A 233 -4.80 -23.40 -18.49
CA GLY A 233 -4.00 -22.52 -17.64
C GLY A 233 -3.25 -23.27 -16.52
N ASP A 234 -2.40 -22.54 -15.78
CA ASP A 234 -1.58 -23.10 -14.70
C ASP A 234 -1.81 -22.35 -13.37
N PRO A 235 -2.38 -22.99 -12.33
CA PRO A 235 -2.53 -22.38 -11.01
C PRO A 235 -1.20 -22.03 -10.33
N VAL A 236 -0.10 -22.69 -10.69
CA VAL A 236 1.24 -22.42 -10.13
C VAL A 236 1.83 -21.15 -10.74
N LEU A 237 1.49 -20.81 -11.99
CA LEU A 237 1.86 -19.54 -12.61
C LEU A 237 1.42 -18.35 -11.76
N PHE A 238 0.21 -18.38 -11.19
CA PHE A 238 -0.26 -17.35 -10.26
C PHE A 238 0.73 -17.15 -9.11
N GLN A 239 1.20 -18.25 -8.50
CA GLN A 239 2.12 -18.19 -7.38
C GLN A 239 3.47 -17.59 -7.79
N HIS A 240 4.00 -17.98 -8.95
CA HIS A 240 5.24 -17.41 -9.47
C HIS A 240 5.13 -15.90 -9.68
N MET A 241 4.05 -15.42 -10.30
CA MET A 241 3.85 -14.00 -10.54
C MET A 241 3.56 -13.22 -9.25
N PHE A 242 2.73 -13.76 -8.36
CA PHE A 242 2.40 -13.14 -7.07
C PHE A 242 3.64 -13.01 -6.19
N TRP A 243 4.47 -14.06 -6.09
CA TRP A 243 5.67 -14.06 -5.25
C TRP A 243 6.86 -13.36 -5.89
N PHE A 244 6.90 -13.22 -7.22
CA PHE A 244 7.84 -12.32 -7.89
C PHE A 244 7.72 -10.89 -7.35
N TYR A 245 6.51 -10.41 -7.04
CA TYR A 245 6.31 -9.14 -6.34
C TYR A 245 6.37 -9.27 -4.82
N SER A 246 5.66 -10.23 -4.25
CA SER A 246 5.34 -10.21 -2.81
C SER A 246 6.55 -10.46 -1.93
N HIS A 247 7.60 -11.14 -2.43
CA HIS A 247 8.87 -11.22 -1.72
C HIS A 247 9.64 -9.88 -1.78
N PRO A 248 9.87 -9.24 -2.94
CA PRO A 248 10.32 -7.85 -3.00
C PRO A 248 9.50 -6.87 -2.14
N ALA A 249 8.18 -7.07 -2.01
CA ALA A 249 7.31 -6.21 -1.21
C ALA A 249 7.65 -6.22 0.28
N VAL A 250 8.15 -7.32 0.85
CA VAL A 250 8.61 -7.28 2.25
C VAL A 250 9.88 -6.43 2.41
N TYR A 251 10.68 -6.27 1.36
CA TYR A 251 11.80 -5.33 1.36
C TYR A 251 11.36 -3.86 1.27
N ILE A 252 10.26 -3.59 0.56
CA ILE A 252 9.60 -2.27 0.56
C ILE A 252 9.21 -1.85 1.99
N MET A 253 8.82 -2.81 2.83
CA MET A 253 8.41 -2.57 4.21
C MET A 253 9.61 -2.38 5.15
N ILE A 254 10.66 -3.20 5.01
CA ILE A 254 11.78 -3.23 5.97
C ILE A 254 12.85 -2.18 5.69
N LEU A 255 13.19 -1.90 4.41
CA LEU A 255 14.28 -0.98 4.07
C LEU A 255 14.06 0.43 4.65
N PRO A 256 12.87 1.07 4.49
CA PRO A 256 12.63 2.37 5.09
C PRO A 256 12.71 2.35 6.62
N SER A 257 12.26 1.26 7.24
CA SER A 257 12.32 1.07 8.70
C SER A 257 13.78 1.06 9.18
N LEU A 258 14.66 0.33 8.49
CA LEU A 258 16.09 0.32 8.78
C LEU A 258 16.72 1.69 8.57
N GLY A 259 16.30 2.42 7.53
CA GLY A 259 16.69 3.81 7.30
C GLY A 259 16.35 4.71 8.48
N ILE A 260 15.12 4.63 9.00
CA ILE A 260 14.68 5.42 10.16
C ILE A 260 15.50 5.07 11.41
N ILE A 261 15.68 3.77 11.69
CA ILE A 261 16.44 3.32 12.86
C ILE A 261 17.86 3.88 12.82
N ASN A 262 18.48 3.92 11.64
CA ASN A 262 19.81 4.48 11.48
C ASN A 262 19.87 5.95 11.88
N GLU A 263 18.94 6.78 11.40
CA GLU A 263 18.88 8.22 11.73
C GLU A 263 18.56 8.49 13.20
N ILE A 264 17.91 7.55 13.91
CA ILE A 264 17.60 7.69 15.34
C ILE A 264 18.80 7.32 16.22
N ILE A 265 19.58 6.33 15.81
CA ILE A 265 20.70 5.80 16.61
C ILE A 265 22.00 6.60 16.39
N ALA A 266 22.21 7.12 15.17
CA ALA A 266 23.41 7.88 14.79
C ALA A 266 23.49 9.25 15.50
#